data_AF-A0A842VUT5-F1
#
_entry.id   AF-A0A842VUT5-F1
#
_cell.length_a   1.000
_cell.length_b   1.000
_cell.length_c   1.000
_cell.angle_alpha   90.00
_cell.angle_beta   90.00
_cell.angle_gamma   90.00
#
_symmetry.space_group_name_H-M   'P 1'
#
loop_
_entity.id
_entity.type
_entity.pdbx_description
1 polymer ?
#
loop_
_entity_poly.entity_id
_entity_poly.type
_entity_poly.pdbx_seq_one_letter_code
_entity_poly.pdbx_strand_id
1 'polypeptide(L)' 'MLTISQAAAQIGVSAPTLRRWDRNGTFQAYRTAGNHRRYNLAEIRAFLARTFSVKTKKK' A
#
# COMPACT_ATOMS: atom_id res chain seq x y z
N MET A 1 -4.92 11.79 -3.36
CA MET A 1 -4.36 10.52 -3.88
C MET A 1 -2.84 10.57 -3.86
N LEU A 2 -2.19 9.58 -3.27
CA LEU A 2 -0.74 9.48 -3.10
C LEU A 2 -0.06 8.77 -4.27
N THR A 3 1.19 9.14 -4.53
CA THR A 3 2.07 8.41 -5.46
C THR A 3 2.57 7.11 -4.83
N ILE A 4 3.17 6.24 -5.64
CA ILE A 4 3.72 4.98 -5.13
C ILE A 4 4.82 5.17 -4.10
N SER A 5 5.68 6.18 -4.26
CA SER A 5 6.75 6.46 -3.29
C SER A 5 6.19 6.97 -1.96
N GLN A 6 5.17 7.84 -2.01
CA GLN A 6 4.49 8.33 -0.81
C GLN A 6 3.77 7.19 -0.09
N ALA A 7 3.05 6.35 -0.82
CA ALA A 7 2.34 5.19 -0.25
C ALA A 7 3.32 4.19 0.37
N ALA A 8 4.44 3.92 -0.31
CA ALA A 8 5.48 3.02 0.19
C ALA A 8 6.10 3.55 1.50
N ALA A 9 6.36 4.85 1.58
CA ALA A 9 6.84 5.50 2.81
C ALA A 9 5.83 5.40 3.96
N GLN A 10 4.53 5.56 3.69
CA GLN A 10 3.47 5.40 4.71
C GLN A 10 3.35 3.95 5.22
N ILE A 11 3.56 2.98 4.33
CA ILE A 11 3.51 1.55 4.68
C ILE A 11 4.81 1.08 5.35
N GLY A 12 5.93 1.78 5.15
CA GLY A 12 7.24 1.38 5.63
C GLY A 12 7.92 0.32 4.74
N VAL A 13 7.61 0.31 3.44
CA VAL A 13 8.23 -0.60 2.45
C VAL A 13 8.91 0.20 1.34
N SER A 14 9.72 -0.48 0.53
CA SER A 14 10.31 0.12 -0.66
C SER A 14 9.27 0.29 -1.78
N ALA A 15 9.41 1.33 -2.62
CA ALA A 15 8.54 1.51 -3.79
C ALA A 15 8.54 0.30 -4.77
N PRO A 16 9.67 -0.40 -5.02
CA PRO A 16 9.66 -1.68 -5.74
C PRO A 16 8.80 -2.76 -5.07
N THR A 17 8.83 -2.89 -3.74
CA THR A 17 7.98 -3.82 -3.00
C THR A 17 6.51 -3.52 -3.22
N LEU A 18 6.13 -2.24 -3.13
CA LEU A 18 4.74 -1.83 -3.37
C LEU A 18 4.31 -2.07 -4.83
N ARG A 19 5.21 -1.90 -5.81
CA ARG A 19 4.94 -2.29 -7.21
C ARG A 19 4.68 -3.79 -7.36
N ARG A 20 5.42 -4.62 -6.63
CA ARG A 20 5.21 -6.08 -6.64
C ARG A 20 3.86 -6.44 -6.03
N TRP A 21 3.45 -5.77 -4.96
CA TRP A 21 2.14 -5.97 -4.36
C TRP A 21 0.99 -5.55 -5.27
N ASP A 22 1.13 -4.45 -6.00
CA ASP A 22 0.17 -4.04 -7.04
C ASP A 22 0.03 -5.10 -8.14
N ARG A 23 1.15 -5.65 -8.63
CA ARG A 23 1.15 -6.72 -9.64
C ARG A 23 0.57 -8.04 -9.11
N ASN A 24 0.83 -8.37 -7.86
CA ASN A 24 0.37 -9.62 -7.25
C ASN A 24 -1.05 -9.52 -6.68
N GLY A 25 -1.69 -8.34 -6.71
CA GLY A 25 -3.03 -8.13 -6.15
C GLY A 25 -3.07 -8.01 -4.62
N THR A 26 -1.92 -7.96 -3.94
CA THR A 26 -1.86 -7.82 -2.47
C THR A 26 -2.31 -6.44 -2.00
N PHE A 27 -1.96 -5.40 -2.76
CA PHE A 27 -2.41 -4.03 -2.50
C PHE A 27 -2.48 -3.28 -3.83
N GLN A 28 -3.69 -3.13 -4.36
CA GLN A 28 -3.92 -2.58 -5.69
C GLN A 28 -3.99 -1.05 -5.67
N ALA A 29 -3.35 -0.42 -6.65
CA ALA A 29 -3.49 1.01 -6.87
C ALA A 29 -4.76 1.33 -7.67
N TYR A 30 -5.37 2.48 -7.40
CA TYR A 30 -6.31 3.08 -8.35
C TYR A 30 -5.56 3.52 -9.60
N ARG A 31 -6.16 3.27 -10.76
CA ARG A 31 -5.65 3.73 -12.05
C ARG A 31 -6.45 4.95 -12.49
N THR A 32 -5.76 6.04 -12.79
CA THR A 32 -6.38 7.20 -13.44
C THR A 32 -6.55 6.94 -14.94
N ALA A 33 -7.27 7.82 -15.65
CA ALA A 33 -7.42 7.73 -17.11
C ALA A 33 -6.09 7.63 -17.88
N GLY A 34 -5.00 8.21 -17.33
CA GLY A 34 -3.64 8.09 -17.86
C GLY A 34 -2.85 6.87 -17.36
N ASN A 35 -3.50 5.86 -16.77
CA ASN A 35 -2.90 4.65 -16.22
C ASN A 35 -1.86 4.87 -15.09
N HIS A 36 -1.90 6.03 -14.42
CA HIS A 36 -1.03 6.28 -13.28
C HIS A 36 -1.57 5.59 -12.03
N ARG A 37 -0.65 4.99 -11.26
CA ARG A 37 -0.94 4.37 -9.97
C ARG A 37 -1.15 5.45 -8.91
N ARG A 38 -2.32 5.43 -8.28
CA ARG A 38 -2.72 6.32 -7.20
C ARG A 38 -3.21 5.50 -6.01
N TYR A 39 -2.78 5.88 -4.82
CA TYR A 39 -3.17 5.20 -3.59
C TYR A 39 -3.96 6.12 -2.68
N ASN A 40 -4.99 5.61 -2.02
CA ASN A 40 -5.73 6.38 -1.03
C ASN A 40 -5.10 6.20 0.35
N LEU A 41 -4.91 7.30 1.08
CA LEU A 41 -4.38 7.25 2.44
C LEU A 41 -5.31 6.47 3.38
N ALA A 42 -6.63 6.57 3.19
CA ALA A 42 -7.60 5.83 3.99
C ALA A 42 -7.44 4.31 3.81
N GLU A 43 -7.22 3.84 2.59
CA GLU A 43 -6.98 2.42 2.31
C GLU A 43 -5.64 1.94 2.84
N ILE A 44 -4.60 2.76 2.74
CA ILE A 44 -3.30 2.44 3.34
C ILE A 44 -3.48 2.23 4.85
N ARG A 45 -4.16 3.15 5.54
CA ARG A 45 -4.44 3.02 6.97
C ARG A 45 -5.26 1.77 7.28
N ALA A 46 -6.30 1.49 6.51
CA ALA A 46 -7.11 0.27 6.68
C ALA A 46 -6.30 -1.01 6.44
N PHE A 47 -5.43 -1.00 5.44
CA PHE A 47 -4.52 -2.11 5.14
C PHE A 47 -3.51 -2.34 6.25
N LEU A 48 -2.93 -1.28 6.80
CA LEU A 48 -2.04 -1.35 7.96
C LEU A 48 -2.79 -1.90 9.17
N ALA A 49 -3.98 -1.38 9.48
CA ALA A 49 -4.80 -1.90 10.57
C ALA A 49 -5.07 -3.40 10.42
N ARG A 50 -5.47 -3.85 9.21
CA ARG A 50 -5.73 -5.27 8.93
C ARG A 50 -4.47 -6.15 9.04
N THR A 51 -3.34 -5.67 8.54
CA THR A 51 -2.08 -6.44 8.49
C THR A 51 -1.39 -6.52 9.85
N PHE A 52 -1.39 -5.42 10.61
CA PHE A 52 -0.74 -5.32 11.90
C PHE A 52 -1.61 -5.82 13.07
N SER A 53 -2.94 -5.89 12.91
CA SER A 53 -3.83 -6.52 13.91
C SER A 53 -3.52 -8.00 14.18
N VAL A 54 -2.73 -8.66 13.31
CA VAL A 54 -2.36 -10.07 13.47
C VAL A 54 -0.99 -10.23 14.16
N LYS A 55 -0.19 -9.17 14.35
CA LYS A 55 1.20 -9.25 14.86
C LYS A 55 1.43 -8.74 16.28
N THR A 56 0.39 -8.59 17.10
CA THR A 56 0.55 -8.33 18.55
C THR A 56 0.59 -9.63 19.36
N LYS A 57 1.54 -10.51 19.04
CA LYS A 57 2.13 -11.45 20.00
C LYS A 57 3.61 -11.61 19.65
N LYS A 58 4.45 -10.82 20.29
CA LYS A 58 5.84 -11.19 20.51
C LYS A 58 6.07 -11.15 22.01
N LYS A 59 6.18 -12.35 22.55
CA LYS A 59 6.55 -12.71 23.92
C LYS A 59 8.03 -12.40 24.15
#